data_AF-A0A9W2YHB2-F1
#
_entry.id   AF-A0A9W2YHB2-F1
#
_cell.length_a   1.000
_cell.length_b   1.000
_cell.length_c   1.000
_cell.angle_alpha   90.00
_cell.angle_beta   90.00
_cell.angle_gamma   90.00
#
_symmetry.space_group_name_H-M   'P 1'
#
loop_
_entity.id
_entity.type
_entity.pdbx_description
1 polymer ?
#
loop_
_entity_poly.entity_id
_entity_poly.type
_entity_poly.pdbx_seq_one_letter_code
_entity_poly.pdbx_strand_id
1 'polypeptide(L)'
;MSSLNFYKNCQSEEFLWLKKESMANADQGCKKNRHEKFYSVEASSKNLPKKYSTDEDLISQIREMAKLTVRLQTNIDPQSIRFGTGLIQRVRKERGKHGKSCPDKTCTKGEGHVYYVITVTTVYHVVSSQNEAEKTEVLPFFDQEGLKDDSKAFSVYKLLETDKETDNFDWCAIECVTHSEELVKDFSDAIENLERLQKATYSKYNCDTEKFVVMIGHPHGGPKKVSFGTWSRKQTLKEIRSTQDWCQYRHDTPSCPGSSGSPVLILGQPLCGYGYWFGHPHNHSAWDKEEHETVTSIGANSMAPST
;
A
#
# COMPACT_ATOMS: atom_id res chain seq x y z
N MET A 1 1.93 11.66 -25.94
CA MET A 1 0.81 11.18 -25.09
C MET A 1 0.54 9.70 -25.38
N SER A 2 1.51 8.82 -25.11
CA SER A 2 1.25 7.37 -25.06
C SER A 2 1.13 6.99 -23.59
N SER A 3 -0.10 6.83 -23.10
CA SER A 3 -0.32 6.14 -21.84
C SER A 3 0.36 4.78 -21.94
N LEU A 4 1.40 4.55 -21.14
CA LEU A 4 2.05 3.25 -21.03
C LEU A 4 0.99 2.24 -20.55
N ASN A 5 0.45 1.50 -21.50
CA ASN A 5 -0.55 0.45 -21.29
C ASN A 5 0.17 -0.80 -20.73
N PHE A 6 0.76 -0.70 -19.54
CA PHE A 6 1.50 -1.80 -18.91
C PHE A 6 0.62 -3.03 -18.59
N TYR A 7 -0.72 -2.93 -18.67
CA TYR A 7 -1.62 -3.93 -18.08
C TYR A 7 -2.52 -4.70 -19.05
N LYS A 8 -2.59 -4.33 -20.34
CA LYS A 8 -3.61 -4.85 -21.30
C LYS A 8 -3.74 -6.37 -21.49
N ASN A 9 -2.78 -7.17 -21.02
CA ASN A 9 -2.74 -8.61 -21.31
C ASN A 9 -2.73 -9.51 -20.06
N CYS A 10 -3.17 -9.04 -18.89
CA CYS A 10 -3.43 -9.98 -17.79
C CYS A 10 -4.87 -10.46 -17.98
N GLN A 11 -5.06 -11.69 -18.50
CA GLN A 11 -6.38 -12.31 -18.71
C GLN A 11 -7.22 -12.41 -17.41
N SER A 12 -6.65 -12.04 -16.26
CA SER A 12 -7.29 -12.00 -14.94
C SER A 12 -7.89 -10.64 -14.56
N GLU A 13 -7.68 -9.56 -15.33
CA GLU A 13 -8.34 -8.28 -15.00
C GLU A 13 -9.84 -8.38 -15.29
N GLU A 14 -10.29 -8.37 -16.55
CA GLU A 14 -11.74 -8.47 -16.84
C GLU A 14 -12.44 -9.69 -16.20
N PHE A 15 -11.73 -10.81 -16.01
CA PHE A 15 -12.35 -12.06 -15.56
C PHE A 15 -12.63 -12.14 -14.05
N LEU A 16 -11.86 -11.43 -13.21
CA LEU A 16 -12.01 -11.49 -11.75
C LEU A 16 -12.84 -10.34 -11.20
N TRP A 17 -12.81 -9.18 -11.86
CA TRP A 17 -13.59 -8.00 -11.46
C TRP A 17 -15.11 -8.19 -11.63
N LEU A 18 -15.53 -8.97 -12.64
CA LEU A 18 -16.94 -9.02 -13.06
C LEU A 18 -17.81 -10.05 -12.34
N LYS A 19 -17.22 -11.05 -11.67
CA LYS A 19 -18.01 -12.23 -11.24
C LYS A 19 -18.36 -12.33 -9.76
N LYS A 20 -17.85 -11.47 -8.86
CA LYS A 20 -18.04 -11.62 -7.40
C LYS A 20 -17.72 -13.05 -6.91
N GLU A 21 -16.81 -13.75 -7.59
CA GLU A 21 -16.40 -15.10 -7.21
C GLU A 21 -15.42 -15.05 -6.03
N SER A 22 -15.42 -16.07 -5.17
CA SER A 22 -14.47 -16.19 -4.04
C SER A 22 -13.01 -16.20 -4.53
N MET A 23 -12.04 -15.75 -3.71
CA MET A 23 -10.60 -15.81 -4.05
C MET A 23 -10.16 -17.17 -4.57
N ALA A 24 -10.71 -18.25 -4.03
CA ALA A 24 -10.38 -19.62 -4.45
C ALA A 24 -10.57 -19.86 -5.96
N ASN A 25 -11.52 -19.17 -6.59
CA ASN A 25 -11.75 -19.24 -8.04
C ASN A 25 -10.85 -18.27 -8.80
N ALA A 26 -10.62 -17.08 -8.21
CA ALA A 26 -9.69 -16.11 -8.75
C ALA A 26 -8.26 -16.65 -8.86
N ASP A 27 -7.88 -17.48 -7.89
CA ASP A 27 -6.57 -18.07 -7.80
C ASP A 27 -6.30 -19.10 -8.91
N GLN A 28 -7.33 -19.82 -9.35
CA GLN A 28 -7.22 -20.87 -10.38
C GLN A 28 -6.98 -20.30 -11.79
N GLY A 29 -7.39 -19.05 -12.05
CA GLY A 29 -7.25 -18.39 -13.36
C GLY A 29 -5.98 -17.56 -13.53
N CYS A 30 -5.27 -17.26 -12.45
CA CYS A 30 -4.12 -16.36 -12.49
C CYS A 30 -2.84 -17.09 -12.89
N LYS A 31 -2.34 -16.80 -14.10
CA LYS A 31 -1.06 -17.34 -14.60
C LYS A 31 0.18 -16.61 -14.05
N LYS A 32 -0.04 -15.47 -13.39
CA LYS A 32 1.03 -14.55 -12.96
C LYS A 32 1.78 -15.04 -11.72
N ASN A 33 1.12 -15.81 -10.85
CA ASN A 33 1.60 -15.97 -9.47
C ASN A 33 1.65 -17.39 -8.94
N ARG A 34 2.65 -17.59 -8.10
CA ARG A 34 2.76 -18.64 -7.09
C ARG A 34 1.85 -18.30 -5.91
N HIS A 35 0.54 -18.47 -6.05
CA HIS A 35 -0.43 -18.11 -5.01
C HIS A 35 -0.18 -18.84 -3.67
N GLU A 36 0.50 -19.99 -3.70
CA GLU A 36 0.96 -20.71 -2.52
C GLU A 36 1.92 -19.90 -1.61
N LYS A 37 2.46 -18.79 -2.11
CA LYS A 37 3.35 -17.89 -1.37
C LYS A 37 2.65 -16.64 -0.80
N PHE A 38 1.32 -16.58 -0.83
CA PHE A 38 0.54 -15.57 -0.10
C PHE A 38 0.11 -16.13 1.26
N TYR A 39 0.69 -15.59 2.32
CA TYR A 39 0.39 -16.01 3.69
C TYR A 39 -0.63 -15.06 4.32
N SER A 40 -1.48 -15.54 5.23
CA SER A 40 -2.20 -14.62 6.11
C SER A 40 -1.21 -13.88 7.01
N VAL A 41 -1.63 -12.76 7.60
CA VAL A 41 -0.78 -11.99 8.52
C VAL A 41 -0.32 -12.87 9.70
N GLU A 42 -1.20 -13.71 10.23
CA GLU A 42 -0.91 -14.64 11.34
C GLU A 42 0.05 -15.75 10.93
N ALA A 43 -0.09 -16.27 9.70
CA ALA A 43 0.76 -17.32 9.18
C ALA A 43 2.13 -16.81 8.72
N SER A 44 2.27 -15.51 8.44
CA SER A 44 3.48 -14.93 7.86
C SER A 44 4.74 -15.17 8.71
N SER A 45 4.64 -15.07 10.04
CA SER A 45 5.80 -15.26 10.93
C SER A 45 6.37 -16.68 10.89
N LYS A 46 5.53 -17.69 10.64
CA LYS A 46 5.94 -19.10 10.49
C LYS A 46 6.58 -19.39 9.12
N ASN A 47 6.34 -18.52 8.14
CA ASN A 47 6.79 -18.68 6.76
C ASN A 47 7.92 -17.71 6.38
N LEU A 48 8.43 -16.93 7.35
CA LEU A 48 9.64 -16.14 7.17
C LEU A 48 10.84 -17.06 6.87
N PRO A 49 11.82 -16.60 6.05
CA PRO A 49 13.08 -17.30 5.90
C PRO A 49 13.73 -17.55 7.28
N LYS A 50 14.38 -18.72 7.46
CA LYS A 50 14.92 -19.15 8.76
C LYS A 50 15.78 -18.08 9.45
N LYS A 51 16.58 -17.33 8.68
CA LYS A 51 17.42 -16.22 9.17
C LYS A 51 16.62 -15.13 9.91
N TYR A 52 15.38 -14.90 9.48
CA TYR A 52 14.52 -13.83 9.99
C TYR A 52 13.41 -14.35 10.93
N SER A 53 13.23 -15.66 11.02
CA SER A 53 12.12 -16.30 11.73
C SER A 53 12.10 -16.08 13.25
N THR A 54 13.22 -15.66 13.83
CA THR A 54 13.35 -15.35 15.27
C THR A 54 13.53 -13.85 15.53
N ASP A 55 13.39 -13.01 14.50
CA ASP A 55 13.54 -11.57 14.65
C ASP A 55 12.20 -10.90 15.03
N GLU A 56 11.98 -10.72 16.34
CA GLU A 56 10.75 -10.15 16.87
C GLU A 56 10.50 -8.71 16.41
N ASP A 57 11.54 -7.91 16.17
CA ASP A 57 11.38 -6.53 15.68
C ASP A 57 10.86 -6.53 14.24
N LEU A 58 11.43 -7.37 13.37
CA LEU A 58 10.97 -7.51 11.98
C LEU A 58 9.56 -8.12 11.91
N ILE A 59 9.28 -9.16 12.69
CA ILE A 59 7.94 -9.76 12.76
C ILE A 59 6.91 -8.72 13.22
N SER A 60 7.24 -7.93 14.24
CA SER A 60 6.38 -6.85 14.73
C SER A 60 6.21 -5.75 13.68
N GLN A 61 7.28 -5.39 12.97
CA GLN A 61 7.22 -4.38 11.90
C GLN A 61 6.23 -4.80 10.81
N ILE A 62 6.29 -6.06 10.37
CA ILE A 62 5.36 -6.61 9.37
C ILE A 62 3.92 -6.54 9.88
N ARG A 63 3.68 -6.83 11.17
CA ARG A 63 2.33 -6.76 11.76
C ARG A 63 1.79 -5.33 11.83
N GLU A 64 2.59 -4.35 12.27
CA GLU A 64 2.15 -2.95 12.32
C GLU A 64 1.91 -2.39 10.92
N MET A 65 2.77 -2.71 9.96
CA MET A 65 2.57 -2.36 8.56
C MET A 65 1.31 -3.01 7.98
N ALA A 66 0.99 -4.25 8.38
CA ALA A 66 -0.26 -4.92 8.01
C ALA A 66 -1.48 -4.20 8.58
N LYS A 67 -1.47 -3.77 9.85
CA LYS A 67 -2.60 -3.01 10.45
C LYS A 67 -2.92 -1.72 9.68
N LEU A 68 -1.90 -1.06 9.14
CA LEU A 68 -2.05 0.16 8.34
C LEU A 68 -2.35 -0.11 6.86
N THR A 69 -2.24 -1.37 6.42
CA THR A 69 -2.56 -1.77 5.04
C THR A 69 -4.07 -1.90 4.88
N VAL A 70 -4.61 -1.22 3.88
CA VAL A 70 -6.05 -1.14 3.61
C VAL A 70 -6.37 -1.65 2.22
N ARG A 71 -7.59 -2.19 2.07
CA ARG A 71 -8.15 -2.52 0.76
C ARG A 71 -8.80 -1.27 0.19
N LEU A 72 -8.54 -1.01 -1.08
CA LEU A 72 -9.22 0.03 -1.86
C LEU A 72 -10.28 -0.62 -2.74
N GLN A 73 -11.43 0.02 -2.83
CA GLN A 73 -12.53 -0.39 -3.70
C GLN A 73 -13.08 0.83 -4.44
N THR A 74 -12.84 0.91 -5.74
CA THR A 74 -13.32 1.99 -6.61
C THR A 74 -14.44 1.49 -7.50
N ASN A 75 -15.63 2.09 -7.38
CA ASN A 75 -16.75 1.81 -8.27
C ASN A 75 -16.52 2.55 -9.61
N ILE A 76 -16.17 1.82 -10.67
CA ILE A 76 -15.90 2.42 -11.99
C ILE A 76 -17.24 2.74 -12.67
N ASP A 77 -18.12 1.75 -12.69
CA ASP A 77 -19.49 1.81 -13.20
C ASP A 77 -20.41 0.88 -12.38
N PRO A 78 -21.73 0.81 -12.63
CA PRO A 78 -22.65 -0.01 -11.84
C PRO A 78 -22.37 -1.52 -11.83
N GLN A 79 -21.53 -2.03 -12.74
CA GLN A 79 -21.23 -3.45 -12.91
C GLN A 79 -19.76 -3.79 -12.67
N SER A 80 -18.89 -2.78 -12.58
CA SER A 80 -17.44 -2.95 -12.47
C SER A 80 -16.87 -2.25 -11.24
N ILE A 81 -16.15 -3.04 -10.45
CA ILE A 81 -15.41 -2.60 -9.27
C ILE A 81 -13.93 -2.87 -9.52
N ARG A 82 -13.08 -1.86 -9.28
CA ARG A 82 -11.63 -2.01 -9.24
C ARG A 82 -11.16 -2.05 -7.78
N PHE A 83 -10.29 -2.98 -7.47
CA PHE A 83 -9.66 -3.14 -6.16
C PHE A 83 -8.20 -2.72 -6.28
N GLY A 84 -7.65 -2.30 -5.15
CA GLY A 84 -6.23 -2.11 -4.97
C GLY A 84 -5.89 -2.19 -3.50
N THR A 85 -4.66 -1.83 -3.19
CA THR A 85 -4.15 -1.74 -1.84
C THR A 85 -3.69 -0.31 -1.55
N GLY A 86 -3.77 0.10 -0.29
CA GLY A 86 -3.10 1.31 0.15
C GLY A 86 -2.50 1.15 1.54
N LEU A 87 -1.77 2.18 1.98
CA LEU A 87 -1.18 2.27 3.30
C LEU A 87 -1.61 3.57 3.99
N ILE A 88 -2.19 3.47 5.18
CA ILE A 88 -2.50 4.62 6.04
C ILE A 88 -1.18 5.25 6.51
N GLN A 89 -0.85 6.41 5.96
CA GLN A 89 0.39 7.12 6.24
C GLN A 89 0.25 8.17 7.33
N ARG A 90 -0.94 8.76 7.46
CA ARG A 90 -1.14 9.86 8.42
C ARG A 90 -2.58 9.91 8.88
N VAL A 91 -2.75 10.20 10.16
CA VAL A 91 -4.03 10.60 10.74
C VAL A 91 -3.91 11.99 11.35
N ARG A 92 -4.94 12.80 11.23
CA ARG A 92 -4.98 14.14 11.85
C ARG A 92 -6.37 14.49 12.34
N LYS A 93 -6.40 15.17 13.48
CA LYS A 93 -7.61 15.73 14.07
C LYS A 93 -7.89 17.08 13.43
N GLU A 94 -9.09 17.24 12.91
CA GLU A 94 -9.57 18.48 12.33
C GLU A 94 -10.82 18.95 13.07
N ARG A 95 -11.10 20.25 12.97
CA ARG A 95 -12.31 20.85 13.51
C ARG A 95 -12.95 21.68 12.43
N GLY A 96 -14.24 21.50 12.20
CA GLY A 96 -14.99 22.36 11.28
C GLY A 96 -14.82 23.82 11.69
N LYS A 97 -14.33 24.67 10.81
CA LYS A 97 -14.22 26.13 11.02
C LYS A 97 -15.21 26.82 10.08
N HIS A 98 -15.55 28.08 10.33
CA HIS A 98 -16.35 28.88 9.39
C HIS A 98 -15.77 28.78 7.97
N GLY A 99 -16.55 28.26 7.02
CA GLY A 99 -16.13 28.03 5.63
C GLY A 99 -15.42 26.70 5.33
N LYS A 100 -15.17 25.84 6.34
CA LYS A 100 -14.66 24.47 6.15
C LYS A 100 -15.52 23.49 6.97
N SER A 101 -16.59 22.99 6.34
CA SER A 101 -17.43 21.92 6.88
C SER A 101 -16.68 20.58 6.90
N CYS A 102 -17.22 19.60 7.63
CA CYS A 102 -16.76 18.22 7.50
C CYS A 102 -16.93 17.74 6.05
N PRO A 103 -15.94 17.07 5.46
CA PRO A 103 -16.03 16.60 4.07
C PRO A 103 -16.94 15.37 3.91
N ASP A 104 -17.34 14.73 5.01
CA ASP A 104 -18.34 13.67 5.00
C ASP A 104 -19.71 14.25 4.65
N LYS A 105 -20.23 13.90 3.46
CA LYS A 105 -21.53 14.33 2.95
C LYS A 105 -22.71 13.82 3.79
N THR A 106 -22.50 12.79 4.60
CA THR A 106 -23.51 12.21 5.50
C THR A 106 -23.46 12.78 6.91
N CYS A 107 -22.46 13.60 7.22
CA CYS A 107 -22.29 14.15 8.54
C CYS A 107 -23.36 15.22 8.83
N THR A 108 -24.18 14.95 9.85
CA THR A 108 -25.24 15.87 10.32
C THR A 108 -24.76 16.80 11.44
N LYS A 109 -23.50 16.68 11.88
CA LYS A 109 -22.94 17.50 12.95
C LYS A 109 -22.62 18.91 12.42
N GLY A 110 -23.07 19.93 13.14
CA GLY A 110 -22.92 21.34 12.75
C GLY A 110 -21.48 21.86 12.77
N GLU A 111 -21.32 23.17 12.58
CA GLU A 111 -20.01 23.84 12.63
C GLU A 111 -19.28 23.56 13.96
N GLY A 112 -17.95 23.48 13.91
CA GLY A 112 -17.14 23.31 15.11
C GLY A 112 -17.02 21.89 15.65
N HIS A 113 -17.67 20.88 15.05
CA HIS A 113 -17.47 19.50 15.46
C HIS A 113 -16.09 18.96 15.01
N VAL A 114 -15.62 17.94 15.73
CA VAL A 114 -14.35 17.26 15.48
C VAL A 114 -14.58 16.11 14.50
N TYR A 115 -13.70 16.01 13.51
CA TYR A 115 -13.56 14.86 12.63
C TYR A 115 -12.08 14.57 12.42
N TYR A 116 -11.78 13.44 11.81
CA TYR A 116 -10.41 13.02 11.56
C TYR A 116 -10.21 12.77 10.08
N VAL A 117 -9.06 13.18 9.58
CA VAL A 117 -8.64 12.91 8.21
C VAL A 117 -7.57 11.85 8.21
N ILE A 118 -7.77 10.82 7.40
CA ILE A 118 -6.84 9.72 7.17
C ILE A 118 -6.25 9.91 5.77
N THR A 119 -4.94 10.04 5.68
CA THR A 119 -4.22 10.04 4.40
C THR A 119 -3.75 8.63 4.10
N VAL A 120 -4.25 8.06 3.01
CA VAL A 120 -3.87 6.75 2.50
C VAL A 120 -3.05 6.95 1.24
N THR A 121 -2.00 6.16 1.10
CA THR A 121 -1.18 6.16 -0.11
C THR A 121 -1.44 4.94 -0.96
N THR A 122 -1.33 5.10 -2.27
CA THR A 122 -1.53 4.03 -3.24
C THR A 122 -0.82 4.40 -4.56
N VAL A 123 -1.21 3.81 -5.68
CA VAL A 123 -0.67 4.08 -7.01
C VAL A 123 -1.70 4.74 -7.91
N TYR A 124 -1.24 5.53 -8.88
CA TYR A 124 -2.09 6.42 -9.67
C TYR A 124 -3.07 5.64 -10.54
N HIS A 125 -2.67 4.48 -11.07
CA HIS A 125 -3.60 3.64 -11.85
C HIS A 125 -4.70 2.97 -11.00
N VAL A 126 -4.60 2.97 -9.67
CA VAL A 126 -5.66 2.50 -8.76
C VAL A 126 -6.66 3.61 -8.46
N VAL A 127 -6.22 4.86 -8.31
CA VAL A 127 -7.08 6.05 -8.19
C VAL A 127 -6.48 7.19 -9.01
N SER A 128 -6.96 7.38 -10.23
CA SER A 128 -6.31 8.23 -11.23
C SER A 128 -6.94 9.61 -11.40
N SER A 129 -8.03 9.89 -10.69
CA SER A 129 -8.70 11.19 -10.75
C SER A 129 -9.50 11.47 -9.49
N GLN A 130 -9.79 12.74 -9.24
CA GLN A 130 -10.69 13.16 -8.16
C GLN A 130 -12.07 12.50 -8.27
N ASN A 131 -12.59 12.30 -9.49
CA ASN A 131 -13.88 11.63 -9.72
C ASN A 131 -13.83 10.14 -9.33
N GLU A 132 -12.72 9.45 -9.59
CA GLU A 132 -12.53 8.07 -9.10
C GLU A 132 -12.33 8.05 -7.58
N ALA A 133 -11.61 9.02 -7.02
CA ALA A 133 -11.42 9.15 -5.59
C ALA A 133 -12.78 9.24 -4.87
N GLU A 134 -13.71 10.08 -5.34
CA GLU A 134 -15.06 10.18 -4.75
C GLU A 134 -15.92 8.92 -4.87
N LYS A 135 -15.53 7.97 -5.73
CA LYS A 135 -16.17 6.65 -5.88
C LYS A 135 -15.39 5.54 -5.18
N THR A 136 -14.32 5.89 -4.46
CA THR A 136 -13.44 4.95 -3.78
C THR A 136 -13.79 4.87 -2.30
N GLU A 137 -13.85 3.63 -1.81
CA GLU A 137 -13.96 3.28 -0.41
C GLU A 137 -12.65 2.67 0.07
N VAL A 138 -12.28 3.00 1.31
CA VAL A 138 -11.13 2.43 2.02
C VAL A 138 -11.63 1.48 3.09
N LEU A 139 -11.25 0.22 3.01
CA LEU A 139 -11.66 -0.82 3.94
C LEU A 139 -10.46 -1.25 4.80
N PRO A 140 -10.38 -0.78 6.06
CA PRO A 140 -9.38 -1.27 7.01
C PRO A 140 -9.75 -2.67 7.51
N PHE A 141 -8.77 -3.41 8.05
CA PHE A 141 -8.99 -4.71 8.72
C PHE A 141 -9.65 -5.82 7.88
N PHE A 142 -9.59 -5.73 6.54
CA PHE A 142 -10.09 -6.78 5.65
C PHE A 142 -9.15 -8.01 5.64
N ASP A 143 -9.18 -8.80 6.72
CA ASP A 143 -8.23 -9.90 6.97
C ASP A 143 -8.81 -11.30 6.68
N GLN A 144 -10.13 -11.43 6.54
CA GLN A 144 -10.80 -12.71 6.27
C GLN A 144 -11.95 -12.56 5.25
N GLU A 145 -12.18 -13.61 4.46
CA GLU A 145 -13.28 -13.68 3.49
C GLU A 145 -14.59 -14.12 4.18
N GLY A 146 -15.73 -13.61 3.69
CA GLY A 146 -17.06 -14.12 4.06
C GLY A 146 -17.59 -13.69 5.43
N LEU A 147 -16.77 -13.06 6.28
CA LEU A 147 -17.31 -12.25 7.36
C LEU A 147 -18.00 -11.04 6.73
N LYS A 148 -19.28 -10.82 7.06
CA LYS A 148 -19.92 -9.52 6.80
C LYS A 148 -19.05 -8.51 7.49
N ASP A 149 -18.30 -7.78 6.67
CA ASP A 149 -17.31 -6.88 7.19
C ASP A 149 -18.07 -5.68 7.75
N ASP A 150 -18.31 -5.69 9.07
CA ASP A 150 -18.75 -4.52 9.81
C ASP A 150 -17.61 -3.47 9.87
N SER A 151 -16.48 -3.68 9.17
CA SER A 151 -15.46 -2.65 9.00
C SER A 151 -16.11 -1.40 8.41
N LYS A 152 -15.90 -0.30 9.12
CA LYS A 152 -16.36 1.01 8.68
C LYS A 152 -15.50 1.41 7.49
N ALA A 153 -16.01 1.14 6.29
CA ALA A 153 -15.44 1.69 5.07
C ALA A 153 -15.39 3.22 5.18
N PHE A 154 -14.28 3.82 4.79
CA PHE A 154 -14.14 5.28 4.74
C PHE A 154 -14.38 5.76 3.32
N SER A 155 -15.26 6.75 3.16
CA SER A 155 -15.41 7.46 1.89
C SER A 155 -14.21 8.36 1.66
N VAL A 156 -13.62 8.26 0.48
CA VAL A 156 -12.56 9.14 0.02
C VAL A 156 -13.20 10.42 -0.53
N TYR A 157 -12.69 11.57 -0.10
CA TYR A 157 -13.23 12.88 -0.53
C TYR A 157 -12.23 13.69 -1.34
N LYS A 158 -10.95 13.32 -1.35
CA LYS A 158 -9.91 14.09 -2.02
C LYS A 158 -8.78 13.21 -2.52
N LEU A 159 -8.40 13.41 -3.77
CA LEU A 159 -7.13 12.97 -4.33
C LEU A 159 -6.07 14.05 -4.06
N LEU A 160 -4.97 13.65 -3.43
CA LEU A 160 -3.77 14.46 -3.31
C LEU A 160 -2.86 14.09 -4.48
N GLU A 161 -2.78 14.99 -5.44
CA GLU A 161 -1.80 14.87 -6.51
C GLU A 161 -0.42 15.24 -5.99
N THR A 162 0.55 14.39 -6.28
CA THR A 162 1.93 14.54 -5.85
C THR A 162 2.83 14.20 -7.03
N ASP A 163 3.61 15.19 -7.47
CA ASP A 163 4.63 15.09 -8.51
C ASP A 163 4.18 14.54 -9.87
N LYS A 164 3.39 15.34 -10.60
CA LYS A 164 3.14 15.18 -12.06
C LYS A 164 4.39 15.34 -12.93
N GLU A 165 5.56 15.57 -12.33
CA GLU A 165 6.76 16.02 -13.04
C GLU A 165 7.50 14.90 -13.78
N THR A 166 7.16 13.63 -13.60
CA THR A 166 7.72 12.58 -14.47
C THR A 166 6.68 11.52 -14.83
N ASP A 167 6.69 11.08 -16.09
CA ASP A 167 5.88 9.98 -16.62
C ASP A 167 6.20 8.61 -15.97
N ASN A 168 7.16 8.57 -15.03
CA ASN A 168 7.69 7.35 -14.41
C ASN A 168 7.20 7.13 -12.97
N PHE A 169 6.39 8.05 -12.41
CA PHE A 169 5.90 7.93 -11.05
C PHE A 169 4.44 7.51 -11.04
N ASP A 170 4.21 6.32 -10.50
CA ASP A 170 2.88 5.75 -10.37
C ASP A 170 2.49 5.72 -8.89
N TRP A 171 2.37 6.90 -8.30
CA TRP A 171 2.05 7.06 -6.88
C TRP A 171 1.04 8.19 -6.67
N CYS A 172 0.12 8.02 -5.73
CA CYS A 172 -0.75 9.08 -5.25
C CYS A 172 -1.13 8.89 -3.78
N ALA A 173 -1.72 9.92 -3.19
CA ALA A 173 -2.36 9.83 -1.89
C ALA A 173 -3.82 10.28 -1.97
N ILE A 174 -4.65 9.73 -1.10
CA ILE A 174 -6.07 10.04 -0.99
C ILE A 174 -6.40 10.39 0.46
N GLU A 175 -7.36 11.28 0.65
CA GLU A 175 -7.88 11.61 1.98
C GLU A 175 -9.28 11.06 2.18
N CYS A 176 -9.43 10.39 3.31
CA CYS A 176 -10.66 9.83 3.81
C CYS A 176 -11.04 10.52 5.12
N VAL A 177 -12.30 10.44 5.48
CA VAL A 177 -12.83 11.05 6.70
C VAL A 177 -13.44 10.00 7.63
N THR A 178 -13.24 10.17 8.93
CA THR A 178 -13.91 9.37 9.96
C THR A 178 -14.22 10.23 11.18
N HIS A 179 -15.21 9.81 11.96
CA HIS A 179 -15.55 10.40 13.26
C HIS A 179 -15.21 9.46 14.43
N SER A 180 -14.60 8.30 14.16
CA SER A 180 -14.20 7.36 15.21
C SER A 180 -12.83 7.73 15.76
N GLU A 181 -12.81 8.27 16.99
CA GLU A 181 -11.58 8.56 17.73
C GLU A 181 -10.80 7.28 18.09
N GLU A 182 -11.52 6.20 18.38
CA GLU A 182 -10.92 4.88 18.67
C GLU A 182 -10.11 4.35 17.49
N LEU A 183 -10.70 4.31 16.28
CA LEU A 183 -9.98 3.88 15.07
C LEU A 183 -8.75 4.75 14.80
N VAL A 184 -8.86 6.06 15.01
CA VAL A 184 -7.75 7.00 14.80
C VAL A 184 -6.65 6.80 15.84
N LYS A 185 -7.02 6.43 17.07
CA LYS A 185 -6.05 6.07 18.09
C LYS A 185 -5.31 4.80 17.69
N ASP A 186 -6.01 3.77 17.23
CA ASP A 186 -5.39 2.52 16.77
C ASP A 186 -4.41 2.76 15.62
N PHE A 187 -4.78 3.60 14.65
CA PHE A 187 -3.89 3.98 13.56
C PHE A 187 -2.71 4.82 14.04
N SER A 188 -2.91 5.78 14.95
CA SER A 188 -1.81 6.56 15.54
C SER A 188 -0.80 5.65 16.24
N ASP A 189 -1.29 4.74 17.08
CA ASP A 189 -0.46 3.79 17.83
C ASP A 189 0.32 2.86 16.87
N ALA A 190 -0.32 2.38 15.80
CA ALA A 190 0.34 1.55 14.80
C ALA A 190 1.41 2.32 14.00
N ILE A 191 1.16 3.60 13.67
CA ILE A 191 2.12 4.48 13.00
C ILE A 191 3.36 4.69 13.88
N GLU A 192 3.18 5.06 15.14
CA GLU A 192 4.28 5.30 16.09
C GLU A 192 5.11 4.02 16.31
N ASN A 193 4.45 2.86 16.42
CA ASN A 193 5.14 1.59 16.54
C ASN A 193 5.90 1.22 15.27
N LEU A 194 5.32 1.45 14.08
CA LEU A 194 5.98 1.21 12.81
C LEU A 194 7.24 2.07 12.67
N GLU A 195 7.18 3.37 13.00
CA GLU A 195 8.34 4.28 13.00
C GLU A 195 9.46 3.75 13.90
N ARG A 196 9.12 3.35 15.13
CA ARG A 196 10.09 2.82 16.10
C ARG A 196 10.74 1.52 15.59
N LEU A 197 9.93 0.58 15.13
CA LEU A 197 10.39 -0.73 14.66
C LEU A 197 11.23 -0.60 13.39
N GLN A 198 10.84 0.28 12.48
CA GLN A 198 11.61 0.57 11.28
C GLN A 198 13.01 1.13 11.62
N LYS A 199 13.11 2.01 12.61
CA LYS A 199 14.42 2.50 13.06
C LYS A 199 15.29 1.35 13.57
N ALA A 200 14.73 0.44 14.37
CA ALA A 200 15.43 -0.72 14.90
C ALA A 200 15.89 -1.68 13.79
N THR A 201 14.99 -2.07 12.88
CA THR A 201 15.31 -2.98 11.78
C THR A 201 16.26 -2.35 10.77
N TYR A 202 16.13 -1.05 10.45
CA TYR A 202 17.10 -0.34 9.62
C TYR A 202 18.49 -0.35 10.26
N SER A 203 18.64 0.01 11.53
CA SER A 203 19.93 -0.03 12.22
C SER A 203 20.56 -1.42 12.24
N LYS A 204 19.74 -2.48 12.24
CA LYS A 204 20.18 -3.87 12.23
C LYS A 204 20.60 -4.36 10.84
N TYR A 205 19.94 -3.89 9.78
CA TYR A 205 20.05 -4.46 8.44
C TYR A 205 20.58 -3.49 7.37
N ASN A 206 20.89 -2.24 7.69
CA ASN A 206 21.39 -1.25 6.72
C ASN A 206 22.72 -1.63 6.03
N CYS A 207 23.50 -2.51 6.64
CA CYS A 207 24.72 -3.10 6.07
C CYS A 207 24.51 -4.54 5.57
N ASP A 208 23.30 -5.08 5.65
CA ASP A 208 23.02 -6.42 5.14
C ASP A 208 23.09 -6.40 3.60
N THR A 209 23.77 -7.38 3.04
CA THR A 209 23.87 -7.55 1.58
C THR A 209 22.69 -8.36 1.04
N GLU A 210 21.91 -8.98 1.93
CA GLU A 210 20.74 -9.73 1.53
C GLU A 210 19.61 -8.83 1.04
N LYS A 211 19.05 -9.24 -0.09
CA LYS A 211 18.09 -8.45 -0.85
C LYS A 211 16.65 -8.75 -0.45
N PHE A 212 16.36 -8.92 0.84
CA PHE A 212 15.05 -9.39 1.30
C PHE A 212 13.94 -8.34 1.12
N VAL A 213 12.78 -8.79 0.63
CA VAL A 213 11.59 -7.95 0.40
C VAL A 213 10.37 -8.59 1.04
N VAL A 214 9.57 -7.76 1.72
CA VAL A 214 8.24 -8.11 2.21
C VAL A 214 7.22 -7.21 1.52
N MET A 215 6.11 -7.77 1.05
CA MET A 215 5.00 -7.01 0.49
C MET A 215 3.69 -7.44 1.16
N ILE A 216 2.87 -6.46 1.53
CA ILE A 216 1.59 -6.68 2.22
C ILE A 216 0.48 -6.06 1.40
N GLY A 217 -0.57 -6.80 1.07
CA GLY A 217 -1.70 -6.24 0.35
C GLY A 217 -2.87 -7.18 0.12
N HIS A 218 -3.74 -6.79 -0.80
CA HIS A 218 -5.03 -7.44 -1.04
C HIS A 218 -5.05 -8.13 -2.41
N PRO A 219 -4.46 -9.33 -2.55
CA PRO A 219 -4.41 -9.99 -3.84
C PRO A 219 -5.83 -10.25 -4.37
N HIS A 220 -6.08 -9.82 -5.61
CA HIS A 220 -7.39 -9.84 -6.27
C HIS A 220 -8.50 -9.11 -5.51
N GLY A 221 -8.15 -8.20 -4.60
CA GLY A 221 -9.09 -7.55 -3.67
C GLY A 221 -9.58 -8.46 -2.54
N GLY A 222 -9.01 -9.64 -2.39
CA GLY A 222 -9.31 -10.55 -1.30
C GLY A 222 -8.71 -10.13 0.04
N PRO A 223 -8.68 -11.04 1.03
CA PRO A 223 -8.16 -10.75 2.35
C PRO A 223 -6.69 -10.38 2.29
N LYS A 224 -6.25 -9.60 3.27
CA LYS A 224 -4.87 -9.17 3.39
C LYS A 224 -3.91 -10.35 3.43
N LYS A 225 -2.85 -10.28 2.63
CA LYS A 225 -1.80 -11.27 2.57
C LYS A 225 -0.43 -10.63 2.70
N VAL A 226 0.51 -11.41 3.21
CA VAL A 226 1.93 -11.10 3.25
C VAL A 226 2.63 -12.03 2.26
N SER A 227 3.57 -11.48 1.50
CA SER A 227 4.41 -12.23 0.58
C SER A 227 5.88 -11.85 0.77
N PHE A 228 6.76 -12.80 0.48
CA PHE A 228 8.20 -12.66 0.67
C PHE A 228 8.95 -12.94 -0.63
N GLY A 229 10.09 -12.29 -0.79
CA GLY A 229 10.92 -12.43 -1.97
C GLY A 229 12.28 -11.77 -1.79
N THR A 230 12.97 -11.64 -2.90
CA THR A 230 14.24 -10.94 -3.00
C THR A 230 14.23 -9.96 -4.17
N TRP A 231 14.91 -8.83 -4.03
CA TRP A 231 15.12 -7.91 -5.15
C TRP A 231 16.37 -8.30 -5.94
N SER A 232 16.36 -8.05 -7.25
CA SER A 232 17.47 -8.38 -8.17
C SER A 232 18.19 -7.11 -8.58
N ARG A 233 17.43 -6.07 -8.93
CA ARG A 233 17.89 -4.82 -9.52
C ARG A 233 17.35 -3.59 -8.78
N LYS A 234 18.21 -2.59 -8.64
CA LYS A 234 17.90 -1.23 -8.19
C LYS A 234 18.27 -0.27 -9.32
N GLN A 235 17.37 0.62 -9.70
CA GLN A 235 17.62 1.68 -10.68
C GLN A 235 17.25 3.03 -10.07
N THR A 236 18.21 3.96 -10.00
CA THR A 236 17.91 5.36 -9.65
C THR A 236 17.20 6.02 -10.84
N LEU A 237 15.96 6.49 -10.63
CA LEU A 237 15.17 7.19 -11.65
C LEU A 237 15.37 8.71 -11.58
N LYS A 238 15.57 9.26 -10.38
CA LYS A 238 15.74 10.70 -10.15
C LYS A 238 16.52 10.94 -8.86
N GLU A 239 17.53 11.78 -8.88
CA GLU A 239 18.10 12.33 -7.65
C GLU A 239 17.17 13.44 -7.13
N ILE A 240 16.73 13.33 -5.89
CA ILE A 240 15.83 14.31 -5.27
C ILE A 240 16.64 15.37 -4.51
N ARG A 241 17.69 14.93 -3.80
CA ARG A 241 18.67 15.76 -3.06
C ARG A 241 19.99 15.00 -3.00
N SER A 242 21.05 15.68 -2.52
CA SER A 242 22.41 15.13 -2.43
C SER A 242 22.55 13.78 -1.69
N THR A 243 21.60 13.44 -0.83
CA THR A 243 21.57 12.18 -0.07
C THR A 243 20.39 11.27 -0.41
N GLN A 244 19.61 11.60 -1.43
CA GLN A 244 18.28 11.04 -1.67
C GLN A 244 18.06 10.70 -3.14
N ASP A 245 17.80 9.43 -3.39
CA ASP A 245 17.49 8.89 -4.70
C ASP A 245 16.05 8.37 -4.74
N TRP A 246 15.35 8.71 -5.81
CA TRP A 246 14.20 7.94 -6.25
C TRP A 246 14.69 6.68 -6.94
N CYS A 247 14.30 5.52 -6.42
CA CYS A 247 14.73 4.24 -6.93
C CYS A 247 13.55 3.38 -7.35
N GLN A 248 13.74 2.62 -8.40
CA GLN A 248 12.89 1.50 -8.76
C GLN A 248 13.60 0.20 -8.40
N TYR A 249 12.89 -0.69 -7.71
CA TYR A 249 13.37 -2.04 -7.38
C TYR A 249 12.57 -3.06 -8.17
N ARG A 250 13.27 -4.09 -8.63
CA ARG A 250 12.68 -5.29 -9.22
C ARG A 250 12.87 -6.46 -8.28
N HIS A 251 11.82 -7.22 -8.03
CA HIS A 251 11.81 -8.31 -7.05
C HIS A 251 10.85 -9.43 -7.42
N ASP A 252 11.08 -10.61 -6.85
CA ASP A 252 10.32 -11.83 -7.17
C ASP A 252 9.14 -12.09 -6.21
N THR A 253 8.74 -11.11 -5.39
CA THR A 253 7.58 -11.28 -4.50
C THR A 253 6.31 -11.52 -5.33
N PRO A 254 5.50 -12.54 -5.00
CA PRO A 254 4.19 -12.76 -5.64
C PRO A 254 3.34 -11.49 -5.62
N SER A 255 2.76 -11.09 -6.76
CA SER A 255 1.98 -9.85 -6.86
C SER A 255 0.89 -9.95 -7.92
N CYS A 256 -0.28 -9.35 -7.71
CA CYS A 256 -1.35 -9.31 -8.71
C CYS A 256 -1.92 -7.89 -8.84
N PRO A 257 -2.81 -7.61 -9.81
CA PRO A 257 -3.42 -6.28 -9.93
C PRO A 257 -4.10 -5.78 -8.65
N GLY A 258 -4.75 -6.65 -7.87
CA GLY A 258 -5.32 -6.25 -6.56
C GLY A 258 -4.27 -5.84 -5.53
N SER A 259 -3.03 -6.28 -5.69
CA SER A 259 -1.89 -5.88 -4.87
C SER A 259 -1.33 -4.51 -5.28
N SER A 260 -1.76 -3.89 -6.39
CA SER A 260 -1.27 -2.55 -6.76
C SER A 260 -1.50 -1.54 -5.63
N GLY A 261 -0.46 -0.78 -5.28
CA GLY A 261 -0.45 0.09 -4.10
C GLY A 261 -0.11 -0.60 -2.77
N SER A 262 0.25 -1.89 -2.81
CA SER A 262 0.74 -2.60 -1.62
C SER A 262 1.98 -1.93 -1.07
N PRO A 263 2.04 -1.68 0.26
CA PRO A 263 3.28 -1.24 0.86
C PRO A 263 4.33 -2.37 0.82
N VAL A 264 5.57 -1.98 0.56
CA VAL A 264 6.73 -2.84 0.35
C VAL A 264 7.82 -2.46 1.35
N LEU A 265 8.31 -3.44 2.10
CA LEU A 265 9.46 -3.31 2.97
C LEU A 265 10.67 -3.94 2.28
N ILE A 266 11.61 -3.10 1.89
CA ILE A 266 12.93 -3.55 1.43
C ILE A 266 13.86 -3.53 2.63
N LEU A 267 14.30 -4.71 3.09
CA LEU A 267 15.11 -4.82 4.29
C LEU A 267 16.43 -4.05 4.13
N GLY A 268 16.82 -3.31 5.17
CA GLY A 268 18.00 -2.44 5.12
C GLY A 268 17.79 -1.09 4.40
N GLN A 269 16.59 -0.82 3.88
CA GLN A 269 16.21 0.50 3.39
C GLN A 269 15.27 1.20 4.38
N PRO A 270 15.36 2.52 4.57
CA PRO A 270 14.36 3.25 5.34
C PRO A 270 13.04 3.29 4.55
N LEU A 271 11.92 2.89 5.16
CA LEU A 271 10.60 3.25 4.63
C LEU A 271 10.46 4.78 4.64
N CYS A 272 10.10 5.33 3.49
CA CYS A 272 9.81 6.74 3.36
C CYS A 272 8.36 7.02 3.79
N GLY A 273 8.11 8.20 4.39
CA GLY A 273 6.74 8.70 4.64
C GLY A 273 6.31 8.89 6.10
N TYR A 274 7.07 8.43 7.09
CA TYR A 274 6.74 8.58 8.51
C TYR A 274 7.81 9.41 9.25
N GLY A 275 7.65 10.74 9.27
CA GLY A 275 8.49 11.67 10.02
C GLY A 275 9.90 11.94 9.48
N TYR A 276 10.43 11.10 8.59
CA TYR A 276 11.82 11.22 8.13
C TYR A 276 12.06 11.72 6.70
N TRP A 277 11.07 11.69 5.80
CA TRP A 277 11.33 11.98 4.39
C TRP A 277 10.11 12.61 3.70
N PHE A 278 10.35 13.58 2.82
CA PHE A 278 9.33 14.08 1.92
C PHE A 278 8.80 12.92 1.07
N GLY A 279 7.51 12.63 1.26
CA GLY A 279 6.60 12.38 0.14
C GLY A 279 6.15 10.95 -0.04
N HIS A 280 7.06 10.01 -0.29
CA HIS A 280 6.65 8.88 -1.15
C HIS A 280 6.86 7.51 -0.49
N PRO A 281 5.78 6.75 -0.25
CA PRO A 281 5.85 5.40 0.31
C PRO A 281 6.41 4.41 -0.72
N HIS A 282 6.82 3.26 -0.20
CA HIS A 282 7.32 2.15 -0.98
C HIS A 282 6.13 1.34 -1.47
N ASN A 283 5.60 1.66 -2.64
CA ASN A 283 4.39 1.01 -3.15
C ASN A 283 4.69 0.15 -4.37
N HIS A 284 4.14 -1.06 -4.38
CA HIS A 284 4.12 -1.91 -5.56
C HIS A 284 3.30 -1.23 -6.65
N SER A 285 3.93 -1.01 -7.81
CA SER A 285 3.29 -0.40 -8.97
C SER A 285 2.92 -1.41 -10.03
N ALA A 286 3.88 -2.22 -10.51
CA ALA A 286 3.72 -2.98 -11.74
C ALA A 286 4.35 -4.37 -11.68
N TRP A 287 4.01 -5.21 -12.66
CA TRP A 287 4.74 -6.45 -12.92
C TRP A 287 5.19 -6.48 -14.36
N ASP A 288 6.48 -6.74 -14.52
CA ASP A 288 7.12 -6.89 -15.80
C ASP A 288 6.90 -8.31 -16.32
N LYS A 289 6.21 -8.43 -17.46
CA LYS A 289 5.87 -9.74 -18.04
C LYS A 289 7.06 -10.42 -18.68
N GLU A 290 8.00 -9.64 -19.21
CA GLU A 290 9.16 -10.14 -19.94
C GLU A 290 10.20 -10.66 -18.96
N GLU A 291 10.42 -9.92 -17.87
CA GLU A 291 11.36 -10.31 -16.82
C GLU A 291 10.74 -11.19 -15.74
N HIS A 292 9.41 -11.31 -15.71
CA HIS A 292 8.63 -11.99 -14.66
C HIS A 292 8.85 -11.42 -13.25
N GLU A 293 9.20 -10.15 -13.14
CA GLU A 293 9.52 -9.48 -11.87
C GLU A 293 8.47 -8.44 -11.48
N THR A 294 8.26 -8.31 -10.18
CA THR A 294 7.46 -7.26 -9.55
C THR A 294 8.30 -5.99 -9.45
N VAL A 295 7.68 -4.85 -9.75
CA VAL A 295 8.29 -3.52 -9.75
C VAL A 295 7.67 -2.67 -8.65
N THR A 296 8.54 -2.00 -7.89
CA THR A 296 8.18 -1.10 -6.80
C THR A 296 9.03 0.16 -6.90
N SER A 297 8.40 1.32 -6.68
CA SER A 297 9.13 2.60 -6.58
C SER A 297 9.28 2.99 -5.12
N ILE A 298 10.48 3.43 -4.74
CA ILE A 298 10.82 3.81 -3.38
C ILE A 298 11.69 5.07 -3.35
N GLY A 299 11.55 5.88 -2.31
CA GLY A 299 12.64 6.77 -1.89
C GLY A 299 13.72 5.96 -1.17
N ALA A 300 14.99 6.20 -1.51
CA ALA A 300 16.14 5.55 -0.90
C ALA A 300 17.24 6.57 -0.58
N ASN A 301 18.09 6.25 0.39
CA ASN A 301 19.32 7.02 0.60
C ASN A 301 20.29 6.75 -0.55
N SER A 302 20.94 7.79 -1.06
CA SER A 302 21.95 7.67 -2.14
C SER A 302 23.28 7.09 -1.64
N MET A 303 23.52 7.08 -0.32
CA MET A 303 24.73 6.51 0.25
C MET A 303 24.67 4.97 0.21
N ALA A 304 25.41 4.37 -0.72
CA ALA A 304 25.89 3.01 -0.56
C ALA A 304 26.72 2.92 0.74
N PRO A 305 26.72 1.79 1.47
CA PRO A 305 27.70 1.60 2.53
C PRO A 305 29.08 1.81 1.91
N SER A 306 29.82 2.79 2.44
CA SER A 306 31.24 2.94 2.12
C SER A 306 31.91 1.62 2.49
N THR A 307 32.33 0.87 1.48
CA THR A 307 33.13 -0.35 1.61
C THR A 307 34.41 -0.10 2.39
#